data_AF-A0A378MYJ0-F1
#
_entry.id   AF-A0A378MYJ0-F1
#
_cell.length_a   1.000
_cell.length_b   1.000
_cell.length_c   1.000
_cell.angle_alpha   90.00
_cell.angle_beta   90.00
_cell.angle_gamma   90.00
#
_symmetry.space_group_name_H-M   'P 1'
#
loop_
_entity.id
_entity.type
_entity.pdbx_description
1 polymer ?
#
loop_
_entity_poly.entity_id
_entity_poly.type
_entity_poly.pdbx_seq_one_letter_code
_entity_poly.pdbx_strand_id
1 'polypeptide(L)'
;MANLIVAQLLFLEAEDPEKDIYLYINSPGGVVTAGLAIYDTMNFIKPDVATLCTGQAASMGAFLLSAGAKGKRFALPHARIMIHQPLGGARGQATDIQIQAEEILRLKATLTRRMAEHSGQSYEKVLADTSVIILCLRKKPLSMA
;
A
#
# COMPACT_ATOMS: atom_id res chain seq x y z
N MET A 1 1.86 -2.05 15.26
CA MET A 1 1.47 -3.13 14.33
C MET A 1 2.55 -3.41 13.28
N ALA A 2 3.08 -2.41 12.56
CA ALA A 2 4.08 -2.64 11.51
C ALA A 2 5.29 -3.50 11.92
N ASN A 3 5.93 -3.22 13.06
CA ASN A 3 7.06 -4.01 13.53
C ASN A 3 6.73 -5.51 13.71
N LEU A 4 5.51 -5.84 14.12
CA LEU A 4 5.08 -7.24 14.26
C LEU A 4 4.95 -7.92 12.89
N ILE A 5 4.41 -7.21 11.89
CA ILE A 5 4.29 -7.72 10.52
C ILE A 5 5.69 -7.90 9.91
N VAL A 6 6.57 -6.90 10.05
CA VAL A 6 7.96 -6.97 9.57
C VAL A 6 8.71 -8.13 10.20
N ALA A 7 8.61 -8.31 11.53
CA ALA A 7 9.23 -9.43 12.22
C ALA A 7 8.72 -10.79 11.71
N GLN A 8 7.41 -10.91 11.45
CA GLN A 8 6.83 -12.14 10.90
C GLN A 8 7.27 -12.41 9.46
N LEU A 9 7.39 -11.38 8.62
CA LEU A 9 7.89 -11.52 7.25
C LEU A 9 9.33 -12.06 7.23
N LEU A 10 10.21 -11.45 8.03
CA LEU A 10 11.61 -11.87 8.16
C LEU A 10 11.74 -13.27 8.78
N PHE A 11 10.88 -13.58 9.76
CA PHE A 11 10.83 -14.92 10.34
C PHE A 11 10.44 -15.98 9.30
N LEU A 12 9.40 -15.71 8.50
CA LEU A 12 8.94 -16.65 7.46
C LEU A 12 9.98 -16.82 6.35
N GLU A 13 10.71 -15.76 5.97
CA GLU A 13 11.84 -15.87 5.05
C GLU A 13 12.96 -16.78 5.61
N ALA A 14 13.25 -16.67 6.91
CA ALA A 14 14.27 -17.48 7.55
C ALA A 14 13.87 -18.96 7.67
N GLU A 15 12.58 -19.26 7.84
CA GLU A 15 12.04 -20.62 7.91
C GLU A 15 12.07 -21.32 6.55
N ASP A 16 11.56 -20.67 5.49
CA ASP A 16 11.57 -21.22 4.13
C ASP A 16 11.53 -20.08 3.08
N PRO A 17 12.68 -19.72 2.48
CA PRO A 17 12.75 -18.61 1.53
C PRO A 17 12.08 -18.88 0.18
N GLU A 18 11.70 -20.14 -0.12
CA GLU A 18 11.07 -20.52 -1.40
C GLU A 18 9.53 -20.55 -1.30
N LYS A 19 8.98 -20.47 -0.09
CA LYS A 19 7.55 -20.62 0.16
C LYS A 19 6.83 -19.28 0.21
N ASP A 20 5.80 -19.15 -0.63
CA ASP A 20 4.90 -17.99 -0.63
C ASP A 20 4.40 -17.61 0.77
N ILE A 21 4.40 -16.31 1.05
CA ILE A 21 3.82 -15.71 2.25
C ILE A 21 2.45 -15.13 1.91
N TYR A 22 1.45 -15.39 2.75
CA TYR A 22 0.09 -14.89 2.57
C TYR A 22 -0.22 -13.77 3.57
N LEU A 23 -0.35 -12.55 3.07
CA LEU A 23 -0.69 -11.36 3.83
C LEU A 23 -2.19 -11.04 3.69
N TYR A 24 -2.94 -11.30 4.77
CA TYR A 24 -4.37 -10.99 4.86
C TYR A 24 -4.56 -9.54 5.34
N ILE A 25 -5.31 -8.74 4.57
CA ILE A 25 -5.47 -7.30 4.81
C ILE A 25 -6.94 -6.98 5.08
N ASN A 26 -7.21 -6.54 6.30
CA ASN A 26 -8.44 -5.87 6.70
C ASN A 26 -8.06 -4.61 7.48
N SER A 27 -7.82 -3.51 6.77
CA SER A 27 -7.25 -2.30 7.34
C SER A 27 -7.87 -1.02 6.77
N PRO A 28 -8.25 -0.05 7.64
CA PRO A 28 -8.66 1.28 7.23
C PRO A 28 -7.46 2.17 6.80
N GLY A 29 -6.23 1.69 6.92
CA GLY A 29 -5.02 2.46 6.70
C GLY A 29 -4.27 2.78 7.98
N GLY A 30 -3.46 3.84 7.95
CA GLY A 30 -2.68 4.28 9.11
C GLY A 30 -1.51 5.16 8.72
N VAL A 31 -0.46 5.13 9.55
CA VAL A 31 0.75 5.94 9.38
C VAL A 31 1.51 5.51 8.13
N VAL A 32 1.81 6.46 7.24
CA VAL A 32 2.49 6.22 5.95
C VAL A 32 3.84 5.54 6.13
N THR A 33 4.69 6.05 7.04
CA THR A 33 6.02 5.49 7.29
C THR A 33 5.96 4.05 7.81
N ALA A 34 4.98 3.72 8.65
CA ALA A 34 4.76 2.37 9.14
C ALA A 34 4.33 1.42 8.00
N GLY A 35 3.50 1.90 7.07
CA GLY A 35 3.13 1.12 5.88
C GLY A 35 4.29 0.96 4.89
N LEU A 36 5.13 1.99 4.73
CA LEU A 36 6.34 1.90 3.90
C LEU A 36 7.36 0.89 4.47
N ALA A 37 7.50 0.79 5.79
CA ALA A 37 8.35 -0.23 6.40
C ALA A 37 7.90 -1.66 6.04
N ILE A 38 6.57 -1.92 6.06
CA ILE A 38 6.01 -3.22 5.64
C ILE A 38 6.25 -3.42 4.15
N TYR A 39 5.98 -2.41 3.32
CA TYR A 39 6.16 -2.44 1.88
C TYR A 39 7.60 -2.77 1.48
N ASP A 40 8.58 -2.06 2.07
CA ASP A 40 9.99 -2.28 1.76
C ASP A 40 10.41 -3.70 2.19
N THR A 41 9.91 -4.19 3.33
CA THR A 41 10.16 -5.56 3.76
C THR A 41 9.57 -6.58 2.79
N MET A 42 8.34 -6.38 2.30
CA MET A 42 7.71 -7.27 1.30
C MET A 42 8.55 -7.38 0.01
N ASN A 43 9.27 -6.32 -0.37
CA ASN A 43 10.11 -6.31 -1.58
C ASN A 43 11.57 -6.71 -1.31
N PHE A 44 11.99 -6.71 -0.04
CA PHE A 44 13.34 -7.07 0.37
C PHE A 44 13.51 -8.58 0.51
N ILE A 45 12.51 -9.25 1.08
CA ILE A 45 12.56 -10.69 1.32
C ILE A 45 12.46 -11.50 0.03
N LYS A 46 13.04 -12.70 0.01
CA LYS A 46 12.99 -13.60 -1.15
C LYS A 46 11.61 -14.16 -1.47
N PRO A 47 10.78 -14.60 -0.50
CA PRO A 47 9.47 -15.16 -0.80
C PRO A 47 8.55 -14.18 -1.51
N ASP A 48 7.75 -14.69 -2.45
CA ASP A 48 6.63 -13.95 -2.99
C ASP A 48 5.59 -13.69 -1.89
N VAL A 49 5.20 -12.41 -1.73
CA VAL A 49 4.12 -12.03 -0.81
C VAL A 49 2.80 -11.94 -1.56
N ALA A 50 1.95 -12.96 -1.39
CA ALA A 50 0.56 -12.94 -1.84
C ALA A 50 -0.30 -12.07 -0.91
N THR A 51 -1.13 -11.19 -1.46
CA THR A 51 -1.99 -10.29 -0.67
C THR A 51 -3.47 -10.64 -0.87
N LEU A 52 -4.24 -10.64 0.23
CA LEU A 52 -5.69 -10.92 0.18
C LEU A 52 -6.47 -9.91 1.02
N CYS A 53 -7.34 -9.14 0.37
CA CYS A 53 -8.27 -8.24 1.06
C CYS A 53 -9.47 -9.00 1.65
N THR A 54 -9.61 -8.96 2.97
CA THR A 54 -10.68 -9.60 3.76
C THR A 54 -11.54 -8.55 4.48
N GLY A 55 -12.37 -7.84 3.71
CA GLY A 55 -13.30 -6.83 4.25
C GLY A 55 -12.99 -5.44 3.72
N GLN A 56 -11.90 -4.81 4.17
CA GLN A 56 -11.45 -3.55 3.57
C GLN A 56 -9.92 -3.43 3.44
N ALA A 57 -9.48 -2.75 2.40
CA ALA A 57 -8.12 -2.28 2.24
C ALA A 57 -8.21 -0.81 1.82
N ALA A 58 -8.02 0.09 2.78
CA ALA A 58 -8.14 1.53 2.56
C ALA A 58 -6.80 2.24 2.82
N SER A 59 -6.52 3.31 2.08
CA SER A 59 -5.29 4.12 2.26
C SER A 59 -4.03 3.23 2.16
N MET A 60 -3.15 3.24 3.17
CA MET A 60 -1.98 2.35 3.23
C MET A 60 -2.34 0.86 3.17
N GLY A 61 -3.55 0.44 3.57
CA GLY A 61 -4.03 -0.93 3.36
C GLY A 61 -4.22 -1.26 1.87
N ALA A 62 -4.79 -0.33 1.09
CA ALA A 62 -4.92 -0.47 -0.36
C ALA A 62 -3.55 -0.46 -1.05
N PHE A 63 -2.64 0.39 -0.57
CA PHE A 63 -1.26 0.45 -1.05
C PHE A 63 -0.56 -0.90 -0.88
N LEU A 64 -0.58 -1.47 0.33
CA LEU A 64 0.03 -2.79 0.62
C LEU A 64 -0.65 -3.91 -0.15
N LEU A 65 -1.98 -3.86 -0.32
CA LEU A 65 -2.69 -4.82 -1.18
C LEU A 65 -2.16 -4.78 -2.62
N SER A 66 -1.94 -3.58 -3.17
CA SER A 66 -1.41 -3.42 -4.54
C SER A 66 0.02 -3.94 -4.69
N ALA A 67 0.80 -3.91 -3.61
CA ALA A 67 2.22 -4.27 -3.57
C ALA A 67 2.48 -5.79 -3.47
N GLY A 68 1.44 -6.62 -3.37
CA GLY A 68 1.63 -8.06 -3.43
C GLY A 68 2.23 -8.52 -4.76
N ALA A 69 2.86 -9.70 -4.75
CA ALA A 69 3.49 -10.29 -5.91
C ALA A 69 2.52 -10.34 -7.11
N LYS A 70 3.06 -10.08 -8.31
CA LYS A 70 2.27 -9.98 -9.54
C LYS A 70 1.49 -11.28 -9.79
N GLY A 71 0.19 -11.19 -10.04
CA GLY A 71 -0.69 -12.35 -10.18
C GLY A 71 -1.15 -13.00 -8.87
N LYS A 72 -0.61 -12.58 -7.71
CA LYS A 72 -0.95 -13.12 -6.37
C LYS A 72 -1.65 -12.09 -5.47
N ARG A 73 -2.48 -11.23 -6.08
CA ARG A 73 -3.23 -10.15 -5.39
C ARG A 73 -4.73 -10.41 -5.49
N PHE A 74 -5.38 -10.56 -4.34
CA PHE A 74 -6.74 -11.06 -4.27
C PHE A 74 -7.63 -10.18 -3.39
N ALA A 75 -8.93 -10.24 -3.63
CA ALA A 75 -9.94 -9.60 -2.80
C ALA A 75 -11.19 -10.47 -2.76
N LEU A 76 -11.75 -10.64 -1.56
CA LEU A 76 -13.01 -11.37 -1.39
C LEU A 76 -14.18 -10.62 -2.07
N PRO A 77 -15.30 -11.31 -2.39
CA PRO A 77 -16.40 -10.71 -3.15
C PRO A 77 -17.00 -9.43 -2.58
N HIS A 78 -17.03 -9.28 -1.25
CA HIS A 78 -17.58 -8.12 -0.55
C HIS A 78 -16.51 -7.16 -0.03
N ALA A 79 -15.25 -7.38 -0.40
CA ALA A 79 -14.16 -6.53 0.02
C ALA A 79 -14.27 -5.13 -0.62
N ARG A 80 -13.87 -4.11 0.14
CA ARG A 80 -13.86 -2.70 -0.28
C ARG A 80 -12.42 -2.20 -0.37
N ILE A 81 -12.06 -1.61 -1.50
CA ILE A 81 -10.74 -1.01 -1.69
C ILE A 81 -10.91 0.50 -1.81
N MET A 82 -10.17 1.27 -1.03
CA MET A 82 -10.26 2.73 -1.04
C MET A 82 -8.87 3.36 -1.16
N ILE A 83 -8.70 4.25 -2.13
CA ILE A 83 -7.46 5.02 -2.32
C ILE A 83 -7.74 6.51 -2.13
N HIS A 84 -6.74 7.20 -1.56
CA HIS A 84 -6.72 8.64 -1.44
C HIS A 84 -5.27 9.09 -1.22
N GLN A 85 -4.99 10.37 -1.48
CA GLN A 85 -3.70 11.00 -1.21
C GLN A 85 -3.36 10.99 0.30
N PRO A 86 -2.07 10.98 0.68
CA PRO A 86 -1.69 11.05 2.08
C PRO A 86 -2.25 12.32 2.74
N LEU A 87 -2.64 12.18 3.99
CA LEU A 87 -3.14 13.27 4.82
C LEU A 87 -2.08 13.61 5.87
N GLY A 88 -1.94 14.90 6.15
CA GLY A 88 -1.02 15.41 7.17
C GLY A 88 -1.41 16.82 7.58
N GLY A 89 -0.68 17.36 8.55
CA GLY A 89 -0.85 18.72 9.03
C GLY A 89 0.50 19.29 9.45
N ALA A 90 0.65 20.61 9.34
CA ALA A 90 1.87 21.31 9.70
C ALA A 90 1.54 22.47 10.66
N ARG A 91 2.41 22.71 11.65
CA ARG A 91 2.33 23.82 12.59
C ARG A 91 3.75 24.19 13.01
N GLY A 92 4.07 25.48 13.09
CA GLY A 92 5.39 25.95 13.47
C GLY A 92 5.77 27.25 12.79
N GLN A 93 7.06 27.53 12.69
CA GLN A 93 7.57 28.65 11.90
C GLN A 93 7.28 28.43 10.41
N ALA A 94 7.36 29.49 9.60
CA ALA A 94 7.15 29.39 8.16
C ALA A 94 8.04 28.31 7.51
N THR A 95 9.30 28.20 7.96
CA THR A 95 10.25 27.18 7.51
C THR A 95 9.79 25.76 7.88
N ASP A 96 9.30 25.54 9.10
CA ASP A 96 8.79 24.23 9.52
C ASP A 96 7.57 23.80 8.68
N ILE A 97 6.66 24.76 8.43
CA ILE A 97 5.47 24.52 7.60
C ILE A 97 5.90 24.14 6.17
N GLN A 98 6.87 24.86 5.60
CA GLN A 98 7.38 24.57 4.27
C GLN A 98 8.01 23.17 4.20
N ILE A 99 8.87 22.80 5.15
CA ILE A 99 9.52 21.48 5.19
C ILE A 99 8.49 20.35 5.24
N GLN A 100 7.46 20.49 6.08
CA GLN A 100 6.40 19.49 6.20
C GLN A 100 5.53 19.40 4.92
N ALA A 101 5.28 20.55 4.27
CA ALA A 101 4.57 20.59 3.00
C ALA A 101 5.38 19.90 1.87
N GLU A 102 6.69 20.11 1.82
CA GLU A 102 7.56 19.44 0.85
C GLU A 102 7.60 17.92 1.08
N GLU A 103 7.67 17.48 2.34
CA GLU A 103 7.69 16.06 2.68
C GLU A 103 6.38 15.35 2.31
N ILE A 104 5.22 15.94 2.59
CA ILE A 104 3.93 15.32 2.21
C ILE A 104 3.77 15.26 0.68
N LEU A 105 4.26 16.25 -0.06
CA LEU A 105 4.28 16.22 -1.52
C LEU A 105 5.21 15.13 -2.05
N ARG A 106 6.38 14.94 -1.43
CA ARG A 106 7.32 13.84 -1.74
C ARG A 106 6.69 12.47 -1.50
N LEU A 107 6.02 12.29 -0.36
CA LEU A 107 5.32 11.05 -0.03
C LEU A 107 4.17 10.79 -1.00
N LYS A 108 3.37 11.80 -1.33
CA LYS A 108 2.29 11.71 -2.33
C LYS A 108 2.83 11.23 -3.68
N ALA A 109 3.90 11.84 -4.18
CA ALA A 109 4.51 11.46 -5.46
C ALA A 109 5.04 10.02 -5.42
N THR A 110 5.73 9.64 -4.33
CA THR A 110 6.28 8.29 -4.13
C THR A 110 5.18 7.24 -4.14
N LEU A 111 4.13 7.40 -3.31
CA LEU A 111 3.04 6.43 -3.21
C LEU A 111 2.28 6.30 -4.54
N THR A 112 2.02 7.43 -5.21
CA THR A 112 1.31 7.46 -6.50
C THR A 112 2.10 6.71 -7.56
N ARG A 113 3.42 6.94 -7.64
CA ARG A 113 4.29 6.27 -8.61
C ARG A 113 4.33 4.75 -8.39
N ARG A 114 4.52 4.31 -7.14
CA ARG A 114 4.52 2.87 -6.82
C ARG A 114 3.17 2.21 -7.11
N MET A 115 2.06 2.85 -6.79
CA MET A 115 0.74 2.31 -7.16
C MET A 115 0.52 2.25 -8.67
N ALA A 116 1.01 3.23 -9.43
CA ALA A 116 0.98 3.20 -10.90
C ALA A 116 1.78 2.00 -11.43
N GLU A 117 3.00 1.80 -10.93
CA GLU A 117 3.84 0.64 -11.25
C GLU A 117 3.13 -0.69 -10.94
N HIS A 118 2.56 -0.84 -9.75
CA HIS A 118 1.86 -2.06 -9.37
C HIS A 118 0.59 -2.33 -10.19
N SER A 119 -0.17 -1.28 -10.52
CA SER A 119 -1.47 -1.40 -11.19
C SER A 119 -1.39 -1.45 -12.71
N GLY A 120 -0.24 -1.09 -13.29
CA GLY A 120 -0.06 -0.92 -14.73
C GLY A 120 -0.81 0.28 -15.31
N GLN A 121 -1.37 1.16 -14.46
CA GLN A 121 -2.01 2.40 -14.90
C GLN A 121 -0.98 3.52 -15.03
N SER A 122 -1.29 4.56 -15.82
CA SER A 122 -0.40 5.73 -15.89
C SER A 122 -0.37 6.50 -14.57
N TYR A 123 0.74 7.19 -14.31
CA TYR A 123 0.91 8.02 -13.12
C TYR A 123 -0.20 9.07 -13.01
N GLU A 124 -0.58 9.70 -14.12
CA GLU A 124 -1.61 10.75 -14.18
C GLU A 124 -2.98 10.21 -13.78
N LYS A 125 -3.31 8.98 -14.21
CA LYS A 125 -4.56 8.33 -13.85
C LYS A 125 -4.60 8.03 -12.35
N VAL A 126 -3.54 7.44 -11.79
CA VAL A 126 -3.49 7.15 -10.35
C VAL A 126 -3.48 8.45 -9.53
N LEU A 127 -2.81 9.50 -10.00
CA LEU A 127 -2.81 10.80 -9.35
C LEU A 127 -4.22 11.41 -9.31
N ALA A 128 -4.95 11.34 -10.43
CA ALA A 128 -6.34 11.78 -10.50
C ALA A 128 -7.23 10.95 -9.57
N ASP A 129 -7.10 9.62 -9.61
CA ASP A 129 -7.93 8.71 -8.82
C ASP A 129 -7.64 8.79 -7.30
N THR A 130 -6.45 9.23 -6.90
CA THR A 130 -6.09 9.44 -5.48
C THR A 130 -6.38 10.85 -4.98
N SER A 131 -6.67 11.80 -5.87
CA SER A 131 -6.90 13.20 -5.49
C SER A 131 -8.16 13.39 -4.63
N VAL A 132 -9.13 12.49 -4.78
CA VAL A 132 -10.35 12.40 -3.98
C VAL A 132 -10.45 11.01 -3.35
N ILE A 133 -11.34 10.83 -2.38
CA ILE A 133 -11.63 9.50 -1.83
C ILE A 133 -12.33 8.69 -2.92
N ILE A 134 -11.66 7.67 -3.44
CA ILE A 134 -12.25 6.74 -4.41
C ILE A 134 -12.43 5.37 -3.78
N LEU A 135 -13.68 4.89 -3.82
CA LEU A 135 -14.01 3.51 -3.55
C LEU A 135 -13.86 2.71 -4.86
N CYS A 136 -12.79 1.93 -4.97
CA CYS A 136 -12.58 0.99 -6.06
C CYS A 136 -13.53 -0.20 -5.88
N LEU A 137 -14.79 -0.03 -6.28
CA LEU A 137 -15.75 -1.11 -6.36
C LEU A 137 -15.34 -2.06 -7.50
N ARG A 138 -15.30 -3.37 -7.22
CA ARG A 138 -15.03 -4.43 -8.21
C ARG A 138 -15.91 -4.23 -9.44
N LYS A 139 -15.36 -3.68 -10.53
CA LYS A 139 -15.86 -3.93 -11.89
C LYS A 139 -15.04 -5.11 -12.42
N LYS A 140 -15.48 -6.34 -12.10
CA LYS A 140 -14.79 -7.64 -12.34
C LYS A 140 -13.57 -7.90 -11.43
N PRO A 141 -13.17 -9.16 -11.19
CA PRO A 141 -11.94 -9.46 -10.47
C PRO A 141 -10.82 -8.63 -11.06
N LEU A 142 -10.09 -7.91 -10.21
CA LEU A 142 -8.86 -7.24 -10.59
C LEU A 142 -7.86 -8.31 -11.04
N SER A 143 -7.96 -8.78 -12.28
CA SER A 143 -6.81 -9.28 -13.01
C SER A 143 -5.98 -8.04 -13.36
N MET A 144 -5.32 -7.47 -12.35
CA MET A 144 -4.19 -6.60 -12.58
C MET A 144 -3.05 -7.51 -13.04
N ALA A 145 -3.11 -7.82 -14.33
CA ALA A 145 -2.18 -8.67 -15.08
C ALA A 145 -0.77 -8.08 -15.13
#